data_AF-A0A542AVA5-F1
#
_entry.id   AF-A0A542AVA5-F1
#
_cell.length_a   1.000
_cell.length_b   1.000
_cell.length_c   1.000
_cell.angle_alpha   90.00
_cell.angle_beta   90.00
_cell.angle_gamma   90.00
#
_symmetry.space_group_name_H-M   'P 1'
#
loop_
_entity.id
_entity.type
_entity.pdbx_description
1 polymer ?
#
loop_
_entity_poly.entity_id
_entity_poly.type
_entity_poly.pdbx_seq_one_letter_code
_entity_poly.pdbx_strand_id
1 'polypeptide(L)'
;MQDISSNTSQLYRITYEAYSKFANGINRCSNLEEIANVCKTNLKYLINFRILRMCIIREKDNFIVEQFSGNIWYDFESETEIFPYERDLKETGIPLLTGSIPDKLLKNKIERSELFDPVLWGWAFDKTDSKVIVSLLADQHMTFSVGDIDILKLVVDCIQSKFNEIYLKKQLAIQNKNLTEAYETIKLKNEQIETIVKNQQQTINKRTESIAEKNKKLLHISALNAHNVREPLSRIQGIVQLAELVDTETFKIEMMPKLESTVNELDVVLKEVVEMASKEIVALKAEEL
;
A
#
# COMPACT_ATOMS: atom_id res chain seq x y z
N MET A 1 -20.22 -39.90 -54.44
CA MET A 1 -19.57 -38.59 -54.19
C MET A 1 -20.46 -37.56 -53.49
N GLN A 2 -21.75 -37.84 -53.19
CA GLN A 2 -22.65 -36.92 -52.48
C GLN A 2 -22.74 -37.15 -50.95
N ASP A 3 -22.24 -38.25 -50.41
CA ASP A 3 -22.36 -38.56 -48.96
C ASP A 3 -21.22 -38.04 -48.07
N ILE A 4 -20.08 -37.69 -48.63
CA ILE A 4 -18.91 -37.27 -47.83
C ILE A 4 -19.09 -35.83 -47.31
N SER A 5 -19.72 -34.94 -48.09
CA SER A 5 -19.89 -33.54 -47.70
C SER A 5 -20.99 -33.33 -46.64
N SER A 6 -22.03 -34.18 -46.61
CA SER A 6 -23.08 -34.11 -45.60
C SER A 6 -22.57 -34.50 -44.21
N ASN A 7 -21.68 -35.49 -44.17
CA ASN A 7 -21.09 -36.03 -42.94
C ASN A 7 -20.12 -35.02 -42.29
N THR A 8 -19.30 -34.33 -43.08
CA THR A 8 -18.45 -33.22 -42.58
C THR A 8 -19.26 -32.07 -42.01
N SER A 9 -20.36 -31.66 -42.68
CA SER A 9 -21.22 -30.56 -42.21
C SER A 9 -21.89 -30.90 -40.87
N GLN A 10 -22.35 -32.14 -40.70
CA GLN A 10 -22.89 -32.63 -39.43
C GLN A 10 -21.83 -32.68 -38.33
N LEU A 11 -20.61 -33.12 -38.64
CA LEU A 11 -19.49 -33.13 -37.70
C LEU A 11 -19.18 -31.70 -37.20
N TYR A 12 -19.03 -30.73 -38.11
CA TYR A 12 -18.78 -29.33 -37.74
C TYR A 12 -19.91 -28.75 -36.87
N ARG A 13 -21.17 -29.11 -37.15
CA ARG A 13 -22.32 -28.68 -36.33
C ARG A 13 -22.27 -29.27 -34.93
N ILE A 14 -21.93 -30.55 -34.79
CA ILE A 14 -21.78 -31.22 -33.50
C ILE A 14 -20.63 -30.59 -32.70
N THR A 15 -19.49 -30.35 -33.35
CA THR A 15 -18.33 -29.72 -32.70
C THR A 15 -18.63 -28.28 -32.28
N TYR A 16 -19.37 -27.53 -33.09
CA TYR A 16 -19.83 -26.19 -32.71
C TYR A 16 -20.79 -26.20 -31.53
N GLU A 17 -21.73 -27.16 -31.48
CA GLU A 17 -22.64 -27.31 -30.35
C GLU A 17 -21.88 -27.70 -29.07
N ALA A 18 -20.93 -28.62 -29.17
CA ALA A 18 -20.04 -28.99 -28.08
C ALA A 18 -19.22 -27.79 -27.60
N TYR A 19 -18.68 -26.98 -28.53
CA TYR A 19 -17.93 -25.77 -28.21
C TYR A 19 -18.81 -24.73 -27.52
N SER A 20 -20.04 -24.53 -28.00
CA SER A 20 -20.99 -23.61 -27.38
C SER A 20 -21.34 -24.04 -25.94
N LYS A 21 -21.54 -25.34 -25.70
CA LYS A 21 -21.75 -25.87 -24.34
C LYS A 21 -20.52 -25.66 -23.45
N PHE A 22 -19.33 -25.92 -23.99
CA PHE A 22 -18.06 -25.68 -23.31
C PHE A 22 -17.87 -24.21 -22.94
N ALA A 23 -17.99 -23.30 -23.91
CA ALA A 23 -17.82 -21.86 -23.71
C ALA A 23 -18.82 -21.31 -22.69
N ASN A 24 -20.09 -21.74 -22.75
CA ASN A 24 -21.09 -21.36 -21.76
C ASN A 24 -20.77 -21.92 -20.36
N GLY A 25 -20.23 -23.13 -20.28
CA GLY A 25 -19.75 -23.72 -19.03
C GLY A 25 -18.62 -22.90 -18.42
N ILE A 26 -17.60 -22.60 -19.21
CA ILE A 26 -16.44 -21.79 -18.80
C ILE A 26 -16.88 -20.40 -18.36
N ASN A 27 -17.75 -19.73 -19.13
CA ASN A 27 -18.21 -18.37 -18.81
C ASN A 27 -18.93 -18.27 -17.46
N ARG A 28 -19.56 -19.34 -16.99
CA ARG A 28 -20.25 -19.41 -15.69
C ARG A 28 -19.32 -19.69 -14.51
N CYS A 29 -18.08 -20.13 -14.77
CA CYS A 29 -17.14 -20.47 -13.71
C CYS A 29 -16.78 -19.24 -12.85
N SER A 30 -16.69 -19.43 -11.55
CA SER A 30 -16.27 -18.38 -10.60
C SER A 30 -14.89 -18.64 -10.00
N ASN A 31 -14.37 -19.86 -10.14
CA ASN A 31 -13.07 -20.27 -9.63
C ASN A 31 -12.39 -21.25 -10.62
N LEU A 32 -11.11 -21.55 -10.34
CA LEU A 32 -10.29 -22.41 -11.20
C LEU A 32 -10.72 -23.88 -11.17
N GLU A 33 -11.23 -24.35 -10.03
CA GLU A 33 -11.72 -25.71 -9.88
C GLU A 33 -12.92 -25.99 -10.80
N GLU A 34 -13.84 -25.03 -10.92
CA GLU A 34 -14.95 -25.10 -11.86
C GLU A 34 -14.47 -25.11 -13.33
N ILE A 35 -13.46 -24.30 -13.69
CA ILE A 35 -12.83 -24.35 -15.02
C ILE A 35 -12.28 -25.75 -15.28
N ALA A 36 -11.55 -26.32 -14.32
CA ALA A 36 -10.95 -27.63 -14.44
C ALA A 36 -12.03 -28.73 -14.63
N ASN A 37 -13.12 -28.66 -13.89
CA ASN A 37 -14.25 -29.60 -14.03
C ASN A 37 -14.95 -29.50 -15.39
N VAL A 38 -15.13 -28.28 -15.91
CA VAL A 38 -15.69 -28.05 -17.25
C VAL A 38 -14.73 -28.59 -18.33
N CYS A 39 -13.43 -28.38 -18.18
CA CYS A 39 -12.38 -28.90 -19.05
C CYS A 39 -12.40 -30.44 -19.09
N LYS A 40 -12.38 -31.07 -17.91
CA LYS A 40 -12.45 -32.54 -17.75
C LYS A 40 -13.65 -33.15 -18.47
N THR A 41 -14.81 -32.51 -18.38
CA THR A 41 -16.06 -33.04 -18.92
C THR A 41 -16.17 -32.83 -20.43
N ASN A 42 -15.76 -31.67 -20.93
CA ASN A 42 -16.12 -31.23 -22.29
C ASN A 42 -14.97 -31.33 -23.31
N LEU A 43 -13.69 -31.24 -22.90
CA LEU A 43 -12.58 -31.18 -23.86
C LEU A 43 -12.46 -32.43 -24.74
N LYS A 44 -12.80 -33.61 -24.20
CA LYS A 44 -12.83 -34.88 -24.94
C LYS A 44 -13.82 -34.92 -26.10
N TYR A 45 -14.80 -34.00 -26.14
CA TYR A 45 -15.77 -33.88 -27.24
C TYR A 45 -15.35 -32.85 -28.28
N LEU A 46 -14.31 -32.05 -27.99
CA LEU A 46 -13.82 -30.99 -28.86
C LEU A 46 -12.58 -31.43 -29.61
N ILE A 47 -11.68 -32.15 -28.93
CA ILE A 47 -10.35 -32.46 -29.42
C ILE A 47 -9.94 -33.85 -28.94
N ASN A 48 -9.33 -34.63 -29.83
CA ASN A 48 -8.73 -35.91 -29.48
C ASN A 48 -7.28 -35.70 -29.02
N PHE A 49 -6.96 -36.17 -27.82
CA PHE A 49 -5.61 -36.09 -27.24
C PHE A 49 -5.42 -37.14 -26.16
N ARG A 50 -4.16 -37.57 -25.97
CA ARG A 50 -3.72 -38.38 -24.83
C ARG A 50 -3.38 -37.51 -23.63
N ILE A 51 -2.62 -36.44 -23.87
CA ILE A 51 -2.25 -35.43 -22.87
C ILE A 51 -2.44 -34.05 -23.49
N LEU A 52 -3.13 -33.17 -22.79
CA LEU A 52 -3.22 -31.76 -23.12
C LEU A 52 -2.63 -30.96 -21.96
N ARG A 53 -1.61 -30.16 -22.23
CA ARG A 53 -0.99 -29.25 -21.26
C ARG A 53 -1.10 -27.82 -21.78
N MET A 54 -1.54 -26.91 -20.92
CA MET A 54 -1.65 -25.48 -21.20
C MET A 54 -0.89 -24.71 -20.12
N CYS A 55 0.05 -23.88 -20.55
CA CYS A 55 0.81 -22.99 -19.69
C CYS A 55 0.46 -21.54 -20.04
N ILE A 56 -0.21 -20.84 -19.12
CA ILE A 56 -0.46 -19.40 -19.21
C ILE A 56 0.68 -18.69 -18.48
N ILE A 57 1.58 -18.09 -19.24
CA ILE A 57 2.78 -17.42 -18.75
C ILE A 57 2.52 -15.92 -18.66
N ARG A 58 2.77 -15.34 -17.49
CA ARG A 58 2.69 -13.89 -17.24
C ARG A 58 4.01 -13.39 -16.64
N GLU A 59 4.14 -12.09 -16.45
CA GLU A 59 5.38 -11.49 -15.91
C GLU A 59 5.74 -11.98 -14.49
N LYS A 60 4.72 -12.23 -13.65
CA LYS A 60 4.91 -12.56 -12.23
C LYS A 60 4.56 -13.99 -11.86
N ASP A 61 3.54 -14.55 -12.53
CA ASP A 61 2.98 -15.85 -12.19
C ASP A 61 2.82 -16.69 -13.47
N ASN A 62 3.03 -18.00 -13.35
CA ASN A 62 2.69 -18.96 -14.39
C ASN A 62 1.54 -19.83 -13.88
N PHE A 63 0.61 -20.15 -14.77
CA PHE A 63 -0.46 -21.09 -14.48
C PHE A 63 -0.39 -22.25 -15.44
N ILE A 64 -0.44 -23.46 -14.91
CA ILE A 64 -0.26 -24.67 -15.70
C ILE A 64 -1.45 -25.58 -15.45
N VAL A 65 -2.05 -26.06 -16.53
CA VAL A 65 -3.14 -27.03 -16.53
C VAL A 65 -2.72 -28.20 -17.37
N GLU A 66 -2.92 -29.40 -16.86
CA GLU A 66 -2.68 -30.66 -17.55
C GLU A 66 -3.89 -31.56 -17.45
N GLN A 67 -4.34 -32.08 -18.59
CA GLN A 67 -5.39 -33.08 -18.66
C GLN A 67 -4.85 -34.35 -19.30
N PHE A 68 -5.05 -35.48 -18.63
CA PHE A 68 -4.63 -36.80 -19.08
C PHE A 68 -5.61 -37.86 -18.54
N SER A 69 -5.97 -38.85 -19.36
CA SER A 69 -6.81 -40.00 -18.93
C SER A 69 -8.10 -39.63 -18.16
N GLY A 70 -8.72 -38.49 -18.50
CA GLY A 70 -9.92 -37.99 -17.79
C GLY A 70 -9.65 -37.36 -16.41
N ASN A 71 -8.39 -37.24 -16.01
CA ASN A 71 -7.95 -36.46 -14.85
C ASN A 71 -7.45 -35.09 -15.30
N ILE A 72 -7.60 -34.11 -14.41
CA ILE A 72 -7.07 -32.77 -14.60
C ILE A 72 -6.22 -32.40 -13.39
N TRP A 73 -5.04 -31.89 -13.67
CA TRP A 73 -4.11 -31.35 -12.70
C TRP A 73 -3.88 -29.88 -13.06
N TYR A 74 -3.79 -29.03 -12.06
CA TYR A 74 -3.48 -27.63 -12.25
C TYR A 74 -2.61 -27.13 -11.11
N ASP A 75 -1.74 -26.17 -11.42
CA ASP A 75 -0.86 -25.55 -10.44
C ASP A 75 -0.75 -24.03 -10.66
N PHE A 76 -0.69 -23.33 -9.54
CA PHE A 76 -0.61 -21.87 -9.44
C PHE A 76 0.64 -21.53 -8.63
N GLU A 77 1.83 -21.86 -9.14
CA GLU A 77 3.08 -21.46 -8.52
C GLU A 77 4.25 -21.56 -9.52
N SER A 78 5.27 -20.74 -9.31
CA SER A 78 6.50 -20.70 -10.13
C SER A 78 7.33 -21.99 -10.06
N GLU A 79 6.94 -22.94 -9.22
CA GLU A 79 7.66 -24.20 -8.99
C GLU A 79 7.48 -25.22 -10.12
N THR A 80 6.42 -25.11 -10.93
CA THR A 80 6.27 -26.03 -12.05
C THR A 80 7.21 -25.65 -13.19
N GLU A 81 8.16 -26.55 -13.43
CA GLU A 81 9.18 -26.43 -14.48
C GLU A 81 8.51 -26.33 -15.87
N ILE A 82 8.69 -25.19 -16.54
CA ILE A 82 8.43 -25.06 -17.97
C ILE A 82 9.43 -25.97 -18.70
N PHE A 83 8.92 -26.89 -19.52
CA PHE A 83 9.77 -27.84 -20.22
C PHE A 83 10.68 -27.14 -21.23
N PRO A 84 11.86 -27.71 -21.58
CA PRO A 84 12.80 -27.09 -22.52
C PRO A 84 12.13 -26.68 -23.84
N TYR A 85 11.34 -27.58 -24.43
CA TYR A 85 10.61 -27.31 -25.67
C TYR A 85 9.53 -26.22 -25.52
N GLU A 86 8.95 -26.05 -24.33
CA GLU A 86 8.01 -24.96 -24.04
C GLU A 86 8.74 -23.62 -23.93
N ARG A 87 9.99 -23.61 -23.44
CA ARG A 87 10.82 -22.39 -23.44
C ARG A 87 11.20 -21.99 -24.87
N ASP A 88 11.59 -22.96 -25.69
CA ASP A 88 11.89 -22.72 -27.10
C ASP A 88 10.65 -22.18 -27.84
N LEU A 89 9.46 -22.75 -27.57
CA LEU A 89 8.18 -22.23 -28.08
C LEU A 89 7.88 -20.81 -27.60
N LYS A 90 8.20 -20.50 -26.34
CA LYS A 90 8.02 -19.17 -25.77
C LYS A 90 8.85 -18.12 -26.50
N GLU A 91 10.12 -18.44 -26.78
CA GLU A 91 11.09 -17.51 -27.37
C GLU A 91 10.92 -17.38 -28.89
N THR A 92 10.75 -18.51 -29.57
CA THR A 92 10.71 -18.54 -31.05
C THR A 92 9.32 -18.30 -31.62
N GLY A 93 8.26 -18.72 -30.91
CA GLY A 93 6.88 -18.71 -31.41
C GLY A 93 6.60 -19.70 -32.54
N ILE A 94 7.55 -20.57 -32.89
CA ILE A 94 7.43 -21.50 -34.01
C ILE A 94 6.71 -22.77 -33.54
N PRO A 95 5.59 -23.19 -34.15
CA PRO A 95 4.90 -24.42 -33.77
C PRO A 95 5.83 -25.64 -33.80
N LEU A 96 5.72 -26.47 -32.77
CA LEU A 96 6.50 -27.69 -32.61
C LEU A 96 5.68 -28.90 -33.08
N LEU A 97 6.30 -29.76 -33.87
CA LEU A 97 5.79 -31.08 -34.20
C LEU A 97 6.94 -32.08 -34.08
N THR A 98 6.87 -32.99 -33.09
CA THR A 98 7.97 -33.94 -32.84
C THR A 98 7.46 -35.30 -32.37
N GLY A 99 8.12 -36.38 -32.80
CA GLY A 99 7.95 -37.72 -32.24
C GLY A 99 8.77 -37.96 -30.97
N SER A 100 9.66 -37.03 -30.61
CA SER A 100 10.49 -37.14 -29.40
C SER A 100 9.74 -36.60 -28.18
N ILE A 101 9.12 -37.50 -27.43
CA ILE A 101 8.31 -37.15 -26.26
C ILE A 101 9.18 -37.14 -24.99
N PRO A 102 9.18 -36.05 -24.21
CA PRO A 102 9.93 -35.99 -22.96
C PRO A 102 9.39 -36.99 -21.93
N ASP A 103 10.25 -37.80 -21.31
CA ASP A 103 9.83 -38.78 -20.30
C ASP A 103 9.16 -38.11 -19.08
N LYS A 104 9.58 -36.88 -18.74
CA LYS A 104 8.93 -36.07 -17.69
C LYS A 104 7.45 -35.77 -18.00
N LEU A 105 7.08 -35.65 -19.27
CA LEU A 105 5.68 -35.42 -19.68
C LEU A 105 4.83 -36.67 -19.44
N LEU A 106 5.41 -37.87 -19.58
CA LEU A 106 4.72 -39.15 -19.43
C LEU A 106 4.68 -39.67 -17.98
N LYS A 107 5.66 -39.26 -17.17
CA LYS A 107 5.86 -39.74 -15.79
C LYS A 107 4.56 -39.68 -14.98
N ASN A 108 4.16 -40.82 -14.41
CA ASN A 108 2.95 -41.01 -13.59
C ASN A 108 1.62 -40.71 -14.31
N LYS A 109 1.61 -40.62 -15.65
CA LYS A 109 0.41 -40.29 -16.43
C LYS A 109 0.03 -41.39 -17.43
N ILE A 110 0.97 -41.77 -18.30
CA ILE A 110 0.77 -42.76 -19.36
C ILE A 110 2.07 -43.56 -19.54
N GLU A 111 1.97 -44.88 -19.65
CA GLU A 111 3.14 -45.71 -20.00
C GLU A 111 3.48 -45.58 -21.49
N ARG A 112 4.78 -45.51 -21.82
CA ARG A 112 5.23 -45.37 -23.21
C ARG A 112 4.82 -46.54 -24.11
N SER A 113 4.59 -47.71 -23.52
CA SER A 113 4.05 -48.92 -24.15
C SER A 113 2.61 -48.77 -24.65
N GLU A 114 1.82 -47.84 -24.08
CA GLU A 114 0.42 -47.60 -24.47
C GLU A 114 0.27 -46.66 -25.67
N LEU A 115 1.39 -46.04 -26.11
CA LEU A 115 1.42 -45.04 -27.17
C LEU A 115 1.80 -45.66 -28.51
N PHE A 116 0.97 -45.44 -29.52
CA PHE A 116 1.17 -45.95 -30.88
C PHE A 116 1.50 -44.82 -31.85
N ASP A 117 2.77 -44.77 -32.30
CA ASP A 117 3.31 -43.72 -33.17
C ASP A 117 2.97 -42.31 -32.67
N PRO A 118 3.45 -41.95 -31.46
CA PRO A 118 2.95 -40.77 -30.78
C PRO A 118 3.63 -39.49 -31.26
N VAL A 119 2.82 -38.44 -31.37
CA VAL A 119 3.21 -37.13 -31.91
C VAL A 119 2.88 -36.05 -30.90
N LEU A 120 3.91 -35.28 -30.52
CA LEU A 120 3.79 -34.10 -29.69
C LEU A 120 3.66 -32.86 -30.55
N TRP A 121 2.57 -32.14 -30.35
CA TRP A 121 2.29 -30.84 -30.93
C TRP A 121 2.52 -29.74 -29.89
N GLY A 122 3.02 -28.60 -30.33
CA GLY A 122 3.24 -27.44 -29.48
C GLY A 122 2.91 -26.14 -30.20
N TRP A 123 2.19 -25.24 -29.55
CA TRP A 123 1.89 -23.90 -30.06
C TRP A 123 2.10 -22.85 -28.99
N ALA A 124 2.52 -21.67 -29.42
CA ALA A 124 2.55 -20.47 -28.61
C ALA A 124 1.53 -19.46 -29.17
N PHE A 125 0.68 -18.96 -28.30
CA PHE A 125 -0.30 -17.93 -28.60
C PHE A 125 0.08 -16.66 -27.84
N ASP A 126 0.56 -15.66 -28.58
CA ASP A 126 0.82 -14.33 -28.03
C ASP A 126 -0.50 -13.59 -27.78
N LYS A 127 -0.63 -13.01 -26.59
CA LYS A 127 -1.81 -12.27 -26.13
C LYS A 127 -1.32 -11.00 -25.44
N THR A 128 -2.20 -10.02 -25.31
CA THR A 128 -1.83 -8.64 -24.93
C THR A 128 -0.96 -8.57 -23.67
N ASP A 129 -1.29 -9.34 -22.62
CA ASP A 129 -0.59 -9.32 -21.32
C ASP A 129 -0.07 -10.70 -20.86
N SER A 130 -0.11 -11.71 -21.73
CA SER A 130 0.28 -13.08 -21.39
C SER A 130 0.66 -13.88 -22.62
N LYS A 131 1.47 -14.92 -22.46
CA LYS A 131 1.75 -15.89 -23.51
C LYS A 131 1.18 -17.23 -23.12
N VAL A 132 0.35 -17.83 -23.98
CA VAL A 132 -0.21 -19.16 -23.72
C VAL A 132 0.52 -20.19 -24.56
N ILE A 133 1.11 -21.18 -23.90
CA ILE A 133 1.79 -22.30 -24.54
C ILE A 133 0.92 -23.53 -24.38
N VAL A 134 0.69 -24.24 -25.46
CA VAL A 134 -0.14 -25.44 -25.48
C VAL A 134 0.67 -26.58 -26.04
N SER A 135 0.73 -27.68 -25.29
CA SER A 135 1.43 -28.90 -25.63
C SER A 135 0.41 -30.03 -25.68
N LEU A 136 0.24 -30.67 -26.84
CA LEU A 136 -0.76 -31.71 -27.07
C LEU A 136 -0.07 -32.98 -27.56
N LEU A 137 -0.23 -34.07 -26.81
CA LEU A 137 0.21 -35.40 -27.21
C LEU A 137 -0.95 -36.17 -27.85
N ALA A 138 -0.76 -36.61 -29.09
CA ALA A 138 -1.68 -37.44 -29.85
C ALA A 138 -0.99 -38.74 -30.28
N ASP A 139 -1.78 -39.75 -30.64
CA ASP A 139 -1.29 -41.03 -31.16
C ASP A 139 -2.27 -41.57 -32.23
N GLN A 140 -1.99 -42.73 -32.82
CA GLN A 140 -2.87 -43.30 -33.86
C GLN A 140 -4.28 -43.64 -33.38
N HIS A 141 -4.48 -43.84 -32.07
CA HIS A 141 -5.80 -44.07 -31.49
C HIS A 141 -6.57 -42.79 -31.18
N MET A 142 -5.86 -41.72 -30.85
CA MET A 142 -6.40 -40.38 -30.61
C MET A 142 -5.69 -39.38 -31.51
N THR A 143 -6.04 -39.42 -32.80
CA THR A 143 -5.41 -38.59 -33.83
C THR A 143 -5.84 -37.14 -33.70
N PHE A 144 -4.87 -36.24 -33.74
CA PHE A 144 -5.07 -34.79 -33.84
C PHE A 144 -4.64 -34.31 -35.23
N SER A 145 -5.48 -33.52 -35.88
CA SER A 145 -5.27 -33.05 -37.25
C SER A 145 -5.13 -31.52 -37.33
N VAL A 146 -4.64 -31.02 -38.46
CA VAL A 146 -4.51 -29.57 -38.70
C VAL A 146 -5.87 -28.85 -38.62
N GLY A 147 -6.97 -29.52 -38.96
CA GLY A 147 -8.32 -28.96 -38.86
C GLY A 147 -8.79 -28.73 -37.41
N ASP A 148 -8.21 -29.46 -36.45
CA ASP A 148 -8.56 -29.35 -35.04
C ASP A 148 -7.87 -28.14 -34.36
N ILE A 149 -6.90 -27.52 -35.03
CA ILE A 149 -6.15 -26.36 -34.52
C ILE A 149 -7.06 -25.16 -34.29
N ASP A 150 -8.04 -24.92 -35.17
CA ASP A 150 -8.98 -23.81 -35.02
C ASP A 150 -9.85 -23.98 -33.76
N ILE A 151 -10.30 -25.21 -33.50
CA ILE A 151 -11.07 -25.54 -32.29
C ILE A 151 -10.18 -25.41 -31.05
N LEU A 152 -8.93 -25.90 -31.12
CA LEU A 152 -7.95 -25.74 -30.05
C LEU A 152 -7.74 -24.26 -29.71
N LYS A 153 -7.56 -23.41 -30.72
CA LYS A 153 -7.39 -21.97 -30.53
C LYS A 153 -8.62 -21.34 -29.84
N LEU A 154 -9.83 -21.70 -30.26
CA LEU A 154 -11.06 -21.22 -29.62
C LEU A 154 -11.17 -21.67 -28.15
N VAL A 155 -10.83 -22.93 -27.87
CA VAL A 155 -10.77 -23.48 -26.51
C VAL A 155 -9.79 -22.71 -25.65
N VAL A 156 -8.58 -22.49 -26.17
CA VAL A 156 -7.50 -21.77 -25.49
C VAL A 156 -7.94 -20.34 -25.17
N ASP A 157 -8.52 -19.64 -26.15
CA ASP A 157 -8.98 -18.27 -25.98
C ASP A 157 -10.08 -18.16 -24.92
N CYS A 158 -11.00 -19.12 -24.89
CA CYS A 158 -12.08 -19.16 -23.91
C CYS A 158 -11.56 -19.42 -22.49
N ILE A 159 -10.70 -20.44 -22.31
CA ILE A 159 -10.11 -20.77 -21.00
C ILE A 159 -9.27 -19.59 -20.50
N GLN A 160 -8.40 -19.06 -21.36
CA GLN A 160 -7.52 -17.95 -20.99
C GLN A 160 -8.31 -16.70 -20.62
N SER A 161 -9.32 -16.32 -21.42
CA SER A 161 -10.15 -15.15 -21.13
C SER A 161 -10.81 -15.28 -19.75
N LYS A 162 -11.36 -16.46 -19.45
CA LYS A 162 -12.02 -16.68 -18.17
C LYS A 162 -11.04 -16.74 -17.00
N PHE A 163 -9.90 -17.38 -17.20
CA PHE A 163 -8.82 -17.39 -16.22
C PHE A 163 -8.38 -15.96 -15.87
N ASN A 164 -8.19 -15.11 -16.87
CA ASN A 164 -7.84 -13.70 -16.68
C ASN A 164 -8.91 -12.94 -15.91
N GLU A 165 -10.19 -13.14 -16.24
CA GLU A 165 -11.31 -12.53 -15.52
C GLU A 165 -11.30 -12.89 -14.03
N ILE A 166 -11.21 -14.19 -13.70
CA ILE A 166 -11.19 -14.68 -12.31
C ILE A 166 -9.97 -14.14 -11.56
N TYR A 167 -8.80 -14.15 -12.21
CA TYR A 167 -7.56 -13.65 -11.61
C TYR A 167 -7.64 -12.14 -11.33
N LEU A 168 -8.08 -11.34 -12.29
CA LEU A 168 -8.23 -9.89 -12.12
C LEU A 168 -9.24 -9.56 -11.02
N LYS A 169 -10.35 -10.30 -10.93
CA LYS A 169 -11.34 -10.15 -9.86
C LYS A 169 -10.72 -10.43 -8.49
N LYS A 170 -9.88 -11.46 -8.36
CA LYS A 170 -9.17 -11.79 -7.13
C LYS A 170 -8.17 -10.70 -6.74
N GLN A 171 -7.38 -10.21 -7.70
CA GLN A 171 -6.43 -9.11 -7.47
C GLN A 171 -7.12 -7.82 -7.02
N LEU A 172 -8.24 -7.45 -7.68
CA LEU A 172 -9.05 -6.29 -7.28
C LEU A 172 -9.61 -6.43 -5.87
N ALA A 173 -10.07 -7.62 -5.47
CA ALA A 173 -10.56 -7.86 -4.12
C ALA A 173 -9.47 -7.67 -3.06
N ILE A 174 -8.25 -8.17 -3.33
CA ILE A 174 -7.09 -7.98 -2.44
C ILE A 174 -6.71 -6.50 -2.36
N GLN A 175 -6.62 -5.81 -3.49
CA GLN A 175 -6.27 -4.39 -3.53
C GLN A 175 -7.30 -3.52 -2.80
N ASN A 176 -8.59 -3.78 -3.00
CA ASN A 176 -9.65 -3.06 -2.28
C ASN A 176 -9.54 -3.25 -0.77
N LYS A 177 -9.30 -4.50 -0.31
CA LYS A 177 -9.11 -4.77 1.12
C LYS A 177 -7.93 -3.98 1.69
N ASN A 178 -6.77 -4.03 1.03
CA ASN A 178 -5.58 -3.30 1.46
C ASN A 178 -5.81 -1.78 1.47
N LEU A 179 -6.55 -1.26 0.48
CA LEU A 179 -6.88 0.16 0.41
C LEU A 179 -7.81 0.58 1.57
N THR A 180 -8.80 -0.24 1.90
CA THR A 180 -9.68 0.00 3.06
C THR A 180 -8.89 0.03 4.35
N GLU A 181 -8.00 -0.94 4.58
CA GLU A 181 -7.15 -0.99 5.78
C GLU A 181 -6.21 0.23 5.89
N ALA A 182 -5.61 0.64 4.76
CA ALA A 182 -4.79 1.85 4.71
C ALA A 182 -5.61 3.12 5.00
N TYR A 183 -6.82 3.22 4.46
CA TYR A 183 -7.73 4.35 4.69
C TYR A 183 -8.13 4.45 6.16
N GLU A 184 -8.50 3.34 6.80
CA GLU A 184 -8.84 3.30 8.23
C GLU A 184 -7.65 3.73 9.10
N THR A 185 -6.44 3.28 8.76
CA THR A 185 -5.21 3.67 9.45
C THR A 185 -4.96 5.18 9.33
N ILE A 186 -5.09 5.74 8.13
CA ILE A 186 -4.92 7.19 7.88
C ILE A 186 -5.98 7.98 8.66
N LYS A 187 -7.23 7.53 8.66
CA LYS A 187 -8.31 8.18 9.38
C LYS A 187 -8.02 8.24 10.88
N LEU A 188 -7.64 7.12 11.49
CA LEU A 188 -7.26 7.07 12.91
C LEU A 188 -6.07 7.98 13.23
N LYS A 189 -5.08 8.05 12.35
CA LYS A 189 -3.93 8.95 12.52
C LYS A 189 -4.32 10.43 12.43
N ASN A 190 -5.22 10.78 11.53
CA ASN A 190 -5.73 12.15 11.42
C ASN A 190 -6.51 12.56 12.68
N GLU A 191 -7.38 11.70 13.21
CA GLU A 191 -8.10 11.97 14.46
C GLU A 191 -7.14 12.17 15.66
N GLN A 192 -6.06 11.39 15.72
CA GLN A 192 -4.99 11.57 16.72
C GLN A 192 -4.28 12.92 16.54
N ILE A 193 -3.93 13.29 15.31
CA ILE A 193 -3.28 14.56 15.00
C ILE A 193 -4.19 15.73 15.39
N GLU A 194 -5.48 15.69 15.04
CA GLU A 194 -6.44 16.73 15.41
C GLU A 194 -6.53 16.90 16.93
N THR A 195 -6.55 15.79 17.67
CA THR A 195 -6.55 15.81 19.14
C THR A 195 -5.27 16.44 19.70
N ILE A 196 -4.12 16.08 19.15
CA ILE A 196 -2.82 16.65 19.55
C ILE A 196 -2.77 18.15 19.26
N VAL A 197 -3.19 18.57 18.06
CA VAL A 197 -3.22 19.98 17.66
C VAL A 197 -4.12 20.78 18.60
N LYS A 198 -5.30 20.26 18.95
CA LYS A 198 -6.20 20.91 19.90
C LYS A 198 -5.55 21.07 21.28
N ASN A 199 -4.91 20.03 21.80
CA ASN A 199 -4.24 20.06 23.09
C ASN A 199 -3.02 21.01 23.09
N GLN A 200 -2.25 21.02 22.00
CA GLN A 200 -1.14 21.95 21.82
C GLN A 200 -1.62 23.39 21.80
N GLN A 201 -2.70 23.70 21.07
CA GLN A 201 -3.27 25.05 21.03
C GLN A 201 -3.73 25.51 22.42
N GLN A 202 -4.41 24.64 23.17
CA GLN A 202 -4.81 24.95 24.55
C GLN A 202 -3.61 25.22 25.45
N THR A 203 -2.54 24.43 25.32
CA THR A 203 -1.31 24.59 26.10
C THR A 203 -0.60 25.89 25.75
N ILE A 204 -0.51 26.21 24.45
CA ILE A 204 0.07 27.47 23.96
C ILE A 204 -0.71 28.66 24.50
N ASN A 205 -2.04 28.63 24.44
CA ASN A 205 -2.88 29.71 24.96
C ASN A 205 -2.65 29.93 26.46
N LYS A 206 -2.69 28.86 27.28
CA LYS A 206 -2.41 28.95 28.72
C LYS A 206 -1.03 29.53 29.03
N ARG A 207 0.00 29.08 28.31
CA ARG A 207 1.37 29.60 28.49
C ARG A 207 1.48 31.06 28.06
N THR A 208 0.80 31.44 26.98
CA THR A 208 0.80 32.81 26.46
C THR A 208 0.11 33.76 27.44
N GLU A 209 -1.02 33.34 28.02
CA GLU A 209 -1.72 34.08 29.09
C GLU A 209 -0.82 34.26 30.32
N SER A 210 -0.19 33.18 30.80
CA SER A 210 0.75 33.25 31.94
C SER A 210 1.94 34.17 31.68
N ILE A 211 2.52 34.12 30.47
CA ILE A 211 3.61 35.02 30.08
C ILE A 211 3.13 36.47 30.00
N ALA A 212 1.94 36.71 29.44
CA ALA A 212 1.37 38.05 29.36
C ALA A 212 1.14 38.67 30.76
N GLU A 213 0.65 37.87 31.71
CA GLU A 213 0.51 38.30 33.10
C GLU A 213 1.87 38.61 33.76
N LYS A 214 2.87 37.74 33.57
CA LYS A 214 4.24 37.96 34.08
C LYS A 214 4.85 39.23 33.48
N ASN A 215 4.69 39.46 32.17
CA ASN A 215 5.16 40.67 31.52
C ASN A 215 4.48 41.94 32.05
N LYS A 216 3.17 41.91 32.28
CA LYS A 216 2.44 43.05 32.86
C LYS A 216 2.97 43.42 34.25
N LYS A 217 3.29 42.42 35.07
CA LYS A 217 3.86 42.62 36.41
C LYS A 217 5.29 43.15 36.35
N LEU A 218 6.13 42.61 35.46
CA LEU A 218 7.49 43.13 35.24
C LEU A 218 7.49 44.60 34.79
N LEU A 219 6.58 44.99 33.89
CA LEU A 219 6.43 46.38 33.48
C LEU A 219 6.07 47.29 34.67
N HIS A 220 5.21 46.82 35.57
CA HIS A 220 4.85 47.56 36.79
C HIS A 220 6.06 47.75 37.72
N ILE A 221 6.85 46.71 37.96
CA ILE A 221 8.09 46.78 38.75
C ILE A 221 9.12 47.70 38.08
N SER A 222 9.28 47.61 36.76
CA SER A 222 10.18 48.48 36.01
C SER A 222 9.78 49.96 36.12
N ALA A 223 8.48 50.27 36.12
CA ALA A 223 7.99 51.64 36.30
C ALA A 223 8.26 52.16 37.72
N LEU A 224 8.00 51.33 38.75
CA LEU A 224 8.33 51.62 40.16
C LEU A 224 9.81 51.93 40.33
N ASN A 225 10.70 51.09 39.79
CA ASN A 225 12.15 51.30 39.89
C ASN A 225 12.61 52.55 39.13
N ALA A 226 12.09 52.78 37.92
CA ALA A 226 12.54 53.89 37.09
C ALA A 226 12.09 55.26 37.61
N HIS A 227 10.91 55.36 38.23
CA HIS A 227 10.36 56.63 38.69
C HIS A 227 10.49 56.79 40.21
N ASN A 228 9.96 55.85 40.99
CA ASN A 228 9.80 56.03 42.43
C ASN A 228 11.11 55.81 43.22
N VAL A 229 12.04 55.00 42.69
CA VAL A 229 13.36 54.81 43.33
C VAL A 229 14.37 55.84 42.81
N ARG A 230 14.35 56.11 41.50
CA ARG A 230 15.34 56.98 40.86
C ARG A 230 15.20 58.45 41.25
N GLU A 231 13.97 58.93 41.45
CA GLU A 231 13.68 60.31 41.82
C GLU A 231 14.26 60.69 43.20
N PRO A 232 13.96 59.99 44.31
CA PRO A 232 14.55 60.28 45.61
C PRO A 232 16.06 60.02 45.63
N LEU A 233 16.57 59.02 44.89
CA LEU A 233 18.01 58.80 44.77
C LEU A 233 18.72 59.99 44.10
N SER A 234 18.14 60.54 43.03
CA SER A 234 18.67 61.71 42.34
C SER A 234 18.62 62.95 43.23
N ARG A 235 17.56 63.11 44.04
CA ARG A 235 17.46 64.15 45.07
C ARG A 235 18.56 64.02 46.13
N ILE A 236 18.80 62.82 46.65
CA ILE A 236 19.88 62.55 47.62
C ILE A 236 21.23 62.91 47.00
N GLN A 237 21.52 62.46 45.79
CA GLN A 237 22.77 62.78 45.09
C GLN A 237 22.94 64.28 44.88
N GLY A 238 21.88 64.99 44.51
CA GLY A 238 21.90 66.45 44.38
C GLY A 238 22.21 67.16 45.70
N ILE A 239 21.56 66.75 46.79
CA ILE A 239 21.80 67.33 48.13
C ILE A 239 23.24 67.05 48.60
N VAL A 240 23.76 65.84 48.34
CA VAL A 240 25.14 65.46 48.68
C VAL A 240 26.15 66.31 47.91
N GLN A 241 25.93 66.57 46.62
CA GLN A 241 26.80 67.44 45.81
C GLN A 241 26.78 68.90 46.30
N LEU A 242 25.62 69.37 46.78
CA LEU A 242 25.49 70.71 47.36
C LEU A 242 26.23 70.83 48.70
N ALA A 243 26.50 69.74 49.41
CA ALA A 243 27.24 69.76 50.66
C ALA A 243 28.66 70.32 50.53
N GLU A 244 29.27 70.21 49.34
CA GLU A 244 30.61 70.73 49.05
C GLU A 244 30.61 72.23 48.72
N LEU A 245 29.44 72.82 48.43
CA LEU A 245 29.29 74.19 47.91
C LEU A 245 28.69 75.18 48.93
N VAL A 246 28.17 74.68 50.04
CA VAL A 246 27.40 75.46 51.03
C VAL A 246 28.12 75.42 52.39
N ASP A 247 28.04 76.50 53.17
CA ASP A 247 28.61 76.56 54.50
C ASP A 247 27.95 75.56 55.46
N THR A 248 28.72 75.09 56.45
CA THR A 248 28.33 73.99 57.34
C THR A 248 27.07 74.30 58.16
N GLU A 249 26.85 75.56 58.52
CA GLU A 249 25.70 76.01 59.30
C GLU A 249 24.41 75.93 58.47
N THR A 250 24.45 76.51 57.26
CA THR A 250 23.33 76.52 56.31
C THR A 250 22.98 75.11 55.83
N PHE A 251 23.98 74.26 55.58
CA PHE A 251 23.75 72.85 55.21
C PHE A 251 22.99 72.09 56.30
N LYS A 252 23.37 72.30 57.57
CA LYS A 252 22.77 71.60 58.71
C LYS A 252 21.33 72.02 58.97
N ILE A 253 21.00 73.29 58.74
CA ILE A 253 19.66 73.86 59.00
C ILE A 253 18.70 73.58 57.84
N GLU A 254 19.14 73.73 56.58
CA GLU A 254 18.23 73.68 55.44
C GLU A 254 18.27 72.37 54.63
N MET A 255 19.45 71.75 54.52
CA MET A 255 19.65 70.60 53.64
C MET A 255 19.56 69.27 54.38
N MET A 256 20.03 69.21 55.63
CA MET A 256 19.94 67.99 56.45
C MET A 256 18.50 67.49 56.65
N PRO A 257 17.50 68.35 56.97
CA PRO A 257 16.12 67.89 57.12
C PRO A 257 15.52 67.37 55.79
N LYS A 258 15.90 67.98 54.66
CA LYS A 258 15.46 67.53 53.33
C LYS A 258 16.11 66.21 52.92
N LEU A 259 17.37 66.00 53.31
CA LEU A 259 18.07 64.74 53.09
C LEU A 259 17.41 63.61 53.89
N GLU A 260 17.14 63.83 55.19
CA GLU A 260 16.44 62.85 56.03
C GLU A 260 15.04 62.52 55.49
N SER A 261 14.28 63.52 55.05
CA SER A 261 12.97 63.30 54.41
C SER A 261 13.09 62.44 53.14
N THR A 262 14.06 62.75 52.28
CA THR A 262 14.25 62.02 51.01
C THR A 262 14.76 60.59 51.22
N VAL A 263 15.60 60.37 52.23
CA VAL A 263 16.07 59.03 52.62
C VAL A 263 14.92 58.19 53.18
N ASN A 264 14.05 58.79 54.00
CA ASN A 264 12.85 58.11 54.50
C ASN A 264 11.86 57.77 53.38
N GLU A 265 11.65 58.68 52.43
CA GLU A 265 10.85 58.40 51.23
C GLU A 265 11.43 57.23 50.42
N LEU A 266 12.75 57.21 50.22
CA LEU A 266 13.43 56.12 49.52
C LEU A 266 13.29 54.78 50.26
N ASP A 267 13.40 54.76 51.60
CA ASP A 267 13.23 53.56 52.41
C ASP A 267 11.80 53.00 52.33
N VAL A 268 10.79 53.88 52.30
CA VAL A 268 9.38 53.48 52.10
C VAL A 268 9.20 52.84 50.73
N VAL A 269 9.69 53.46 49.66
CA VAL A 269 9.58 52.91 48.30
C VAL A 269 10.35 51.58 48.17
N LEU A 270 11.54 51.46 48.77
CA LEU A 270 12.31 50.22 48.80
C LEU A 270 11.56 49.09 49.51
N LYS A 271 10.92 49.38 50.65
CA LYS A 271 10.09 48.41 51.36
C LYS A 271 8.92 47.92 50.51
N GLU A 272 8.24 48.83 49.79
CA GLU A 272 7.16 48.45 48.88
C GLU A 272 7.65 47.53 47.74
N VAL A 273 8.80 47.84 47.13
CA VAL A 273 9.40 47.00 46.07
C VAL A 273 9.80 45.62 46.59
N VAL A 274 10.42 45.55 47.77
CA VAL A 274 10.85 44.29 48.40
C VAL A 274 9.65 43.44 48.83
N GLU A 275 8.60 44.05 49.36
CA GLU A 275 7.38 43.34 49.75
C GLU A 275 6.66 42.76 48.52
N MET A 276 6.63 43.51 47.42
CA MET A 276 6.06 43.05 46.15
C MET A 276 6.86 41.87 45.58
N ALA A 277 8.19 41.96 45.54
CA ALA A 277 9.06 40.87 45.07
C ALA A 277 8.98 39.62 45.98
N SER A 278 8.87 39.79 47.29
CA SER A 278 8.79 38.69 48.25
C SER A 278 7.47 37.91 48.13
N LYS A 279 6.35 38.63 47.95
CA LYS A 279 5.04 38.00 47.67
C LYS A 279 5.07 37.19 46.37
N GLU A 280 5.81 37.64 45.36
CA GLU A 280 5.97 36.91 44.10
C GLU A 280 6.81 35.63 44.24
N ILE A 281 7.91 35.64 45.00
CA ILE A 281 8.72 34.43 45.26
C ILE A 281 7.89 33.36 45.97
N VAL A 282 7.02 33.76 46.90
CA VAL A 282 6.12 32.85 47.62
C VAL A 282 5.03 32.31 46.68
N ALA A 283 4.44 33.14 45.83
CA ALA A 283 3.44 32.71 44.86
C ALA A 283 4.01 31.74 43.81
N LEU A 284 5.24 31.99 43.31
CA LEU A 284 5.92 31.12 42.35
C LEU A 284 6.25 29.75 42.93
N LYS A 285 6.69 29.68 44.20
CA LYS A 285 6.94 28.40 44.89
C LYS A 285 5.68 27.58 45.16
N ALA A 286 4.52 28.22 45.26
CA ALA A 286 3.24 27.55 45.45
C ALA A 286 2.65 26.96 44.16
N GLU A 287 3.03 27.49 42.98
CA GLU A 287 2.62 26.97 41.67
C GLU A 287 3.50 25.79 41.16
N GLU A 288 4.69 25.57 41.74
CA GLU A 288 5.60 24.47 41.39
C GLU A 288 5.37 23.17 42.20
N LEU A 289 4.48 23.18 43.20
CA LEU A 289 4.06 22.03 44.03
C LEU A 289 2.71 21.47 43.55
#